data_AF-R9LES9-F1
#
_entry.id   AF-R9LES9-F1
#
_cell.length_a   1.000
_cell.length_b   1.000
_cell.length_c   1.000
_cell.angle_alpha   90.00
_cell.angle_beta   90.00
_cell.angle_gamma   90.00
#
_symmetry.space_group_name_H-M   'P 1'
#
loop_
_entity.id
_entity.type
_entity.pdbx_description
1 polymer ?
#
loop_
_entity_poly.entity_id
_entity_poly.type
_entity_poly.pdbx_seq_one_letter_code
_entity_poly.pdbx_strand_id
1 'polypeptide(L)'
;MYPKILIAFVLSIILTSCTSQPMKDDPNSEAYTLYHNIFYHQYSTQLALLADILERISQVELDQEESAYIQGKIDGYSENSWFVFYSMNRTDSPSLDQAVPAELRSAMYEVIDETNQLLSSLNEKLDAHNKLTVAQDNQELIQELIQQCDELNVTSSYIKDEKNWSSYKEQLQLALLKFQEFRGKIQSE
;
A
#
# COMPACT_ATOMS: atom_id res chain seq x y z
N MET A 1 44.05 -21.03 44.52
CA MET A 1 42.92 -21.86 44.01
C MET A 1 41.75 -20.92 43.83
N TYR A 2 41.24 -20.86 42.60
CA TYR A 2 40.41 -19.81 41.98
C TYR A 2 39.17 -19.40 42.78
N PRO A 3 38.66 -18.14 42.63
CA PRO A 3 38.18 -17.78 41.29
C PRO A 3 38.22 -16.30 40.89
N LYS A 4 38.86 -15.90 39.78
CA LYS A 4 38.42 -16.01 38.36
C LYS A 4 36.91 -16.02 38.04
N ILE A 5 36.03 -16.08 39.02
CA ILE A 5 34.56 -16.07 38.84
C ILE A 5 34.01 -14.65 39.00
N LEU A 6 34.72 -13.75 39.70
CA LEU A 6 34.22 -12.39 39.90
C LEU A 6 34.16 -11.57 38.61
N ILE A 7 35.08 -11.80 37.66
CA ILE A 7 35.12 -11.06 36.39
C ILE A 7 34.04 -11.55 35.42
N ALA A 8 33.68 -12.84 35.46
CA ALA A 8 32.61 -13.38 34.64
C ALA A 8 31.23 -12.84 35.04
N PHE A 9 31.03 -12.53 36.33
CA PHE A 9 29.75 -12.01 36.83
C PHE A 9 29.53 -10.53 36.56
N VAL A 10 30.61 -9.73 36.44
CA VAL A 10 30.51 -8.30 36.10
C VAL A 10 30.32 -8.11 34.59
N LEU A 11 30.86 -9.01 33.76
CA LEU A 11 30.65 -8.96 32.30
C LEU A 11 29.24 -9.40 31.87
N SER A 12 28.56 -10.27 32.63
CA SER A 12 27.18 -10.66 32.32
C SER A 12 26.14 -9.56 32.64
N ILE A 13 26.47 -8.57 33.46
CA ILE A 13 25.56 -7.46 33.80
C ILE A 13 25.57 -6.36 32.72
N ILE A 14 26.64 -6.25 31.93
CA ILE A 14 26.74 -5.26 30.84
C ILE A 14 26.04 -5.76 29.56
N LEU A 15 25.82 -7.08 29.41
CA LEU A 15 25.15 -7.66 28.23
C LEU A 15 23.62 -7.70 28.33
N THR A 16 23.01 -7.32 29.46
CA THR A 16 21.55 -7.31 29.63
C THR A 16 20.90 -5.93 29.44
N SER A 17 21.66 -4.86 29.13
CA SER A 17 21.09 -3.51 28.93
C SER A 17 20.87 -3.11 27.46
N CYS A 18 20.80 -4.08 26.55
CA CYS A 18 20.11 -3.89 25.27
C CYS A 18 18.73 -4.55 25.35
N THR A 19 17.95 -4.22 26.38
CA THR A 19 16.50 -4.22 26.17
C THR A 19 16.25 -3.09 25.18
N SER A 20 16.14 -3.43 23.90
CA SER A 20 15.44 -2.59 22.94
C SER A 20 14.03 -2.42 23.49
N GLN A 21 13.83 -1.41 24.35
CA GLN A 21 12.49 -0.92 24.58
C GLN A 21 11.97 -0.61 23.18
N PRO A 22 10.87 -1.26 22.74
CA PRO A 22 10.23 -0.82 21.51
C PRO A 22 10.05 0.69 21.68
N MET A 23 10.68 1.47 20.78
CA MET A 23 10.52 2.91 20.76
C MET A 23 9.02 3.13 20.75
N LYS A 24 8.50 3.75 21.81
CA LYS A 24 7.08 4.10 21.87
C LYS A 24 6.75 4.85 20.58
N ASP A 25 5.61 4.50 19.98
CA ASP A 25 5.00 5.22 18.87
C ASP A 25 4.70 6.65 19.33
N ASP A 26 5.70 7.52 19.28
CA ASP A 26 5.52 8.95 19.46
C ASP A 26 5.22 9.56 18.09
N PRO A 27 3.96 9.92 17.81
CA PRO A 27 3.57 10.53 16.53
C PRO A 27 4.24 11.90 16.30
N ASN A 28 4.90 12.46 17.32
CA ASN A 28 5.67 13.70 17.23
C ASN A 28 7.17 13.48 17.04
N SER A 29 7.65 12.24 16.96
CA SER A 29 9.06 11.99 16.67
C SER A 29 9.41 12.36 15.22
N GLU A 30 10.63 12.85 15.00
CA GLU A 30 11.14 13.15 13.66
C GLU A 30 11.14 11.90 12.77
N ALA A 31 11.46 10.74 13.35
CA ALA A 31 11.43 9.45 12.68
C ALA A 31 10.01 9.09 12.20
N TYR A 32 8.99 9.17 13.07
CA TYR A 32 7.60 8.96 12.69
C TYR A 32 7.20 9.91 11.55
N THR A 33 7.50 11.20 11.69
CA THR A 33 7.13 12.20 10.68
C THR A 33 7.78 11.90 9.32
N LEU A 34 9.04 11.48 9.30
CA LEU A 34 9.74 11.09 8.08
C LEU A 34 9.09 9.86 7.42
N TYR A 35 8.94 8.76 8.17
CA TYR A 35 8.38 7.51 7.64
C TYR A 35 6.94 7.67 7.19
N HIS A 36 6.13 8.39 7.97
CA HIS A 36 4.78 8.73 7.61
C HIS A 36 4.73 9.49 6.28
N ASN A 37 5.51 10.56 6.13
CA ASN A 37 5.47 11.34 4.89
C ASN A 37 5.99 10.54 3.67
N ILE A 38 7.00 9.69 3.84
CA ILE A 38 7.48 8.79 2.77
C ILE A 38 6.37 7.81 2.35
N PHE A 39 5.74 7.16 3.34
CA PHE A 39 4.63 6.24 3.09
C PHE A 39 3.48 6.93 2.35
N TYR A 40 3.03 8.10 2.83
CA TYR A 40 1.92 8.82 2.20
C TYR A 40 2.26 9.30 0.80
N HIS A 41 3.49 9.75 0.57
CA HIS A 41 3.93 10.12 -0.77
C HIS A 41 3.78 8.95 -1.73
N GLN A 42 4.30 7.76 -1.37
CA GLN A 42 4.18 6.58 -2.23
C GLN A 42 2.75 6.09 -2.39
N TYR A 43 1.98 6.03 -1.29
CA TYR A 43 0.58 5.64 -1.31
C TYR A 43 -0.24 6.55 -2.25
N SER A 44 -0.07 7.88 -2.13
CA SER A 44 -0.74 8.85 -3.00
C SER A 44 -0.35 8.69 -4.48
N THR A 45 0.94 8.49 -4.77
CA THR A 45 1.43 8.28 -6.13
C THR A 45 0.89 6.99 -6.73
N GLN A 46 0.78 5.92 -5.94
CA GLN A 46 0.22 4.65 -6.37
C GLN A 46 -1.28 4.74 -6.67
N LEU A 47 -2.06 5.41 -5.80
CA LEU A 47 -3.48 5.65 -6.08
C LEU A 47 -3.69 6.45 -7.36
N ALA A 48 -2.88 7.49 -7.57
CA ALA A 48 -2.94 8.29 -8.80
C ALA A 48 -2.57 7.48 -10.04
N LEU A 49 -1.54 6.63 -9.96
CA LEU A 49 -1.14 5.76 -11.07
C LEU A 49 -2.21 4.69 -11.36
N LEU A 50 -2.85 4.14 -10.33
CA LEU A 50 -3.95 3.20 -10.50
C LEU A 50 -5.15 3.88 -11.19
N ALA A 51 -5.54 5.08 -10.76
CA ALA A 51 -6.63 5.83 -11.38
C ALA A 51 -6.37 6.09 -12.88
N ASP A 52 -5.15 6.48 -13.24
CA ASP A 52 -4.74 6.71 -14.63
C ASP A 52 -4.69 5.40 -15.45
N ILE A 53 -4.29 4.27 -14.86
CA ILE A 53 -4.42 2.95 -15.50
C ILE A 53 -5.89 2.62 -15.74
N LEU A 54 -6.75 2.78 -14.73
CA LEU A 54 -8.18 2.52 -14.80
C LEU A 54 -8.88 3.37 -15.86
N GLU A 55 -8.55 4.67 -15.93
CA GLU A 55 -9.07 5.58 -16.95
C GLU A 55 -8.70 5.09 -18.36
N ARG A 56 -7.45 4.67 -18.57
CA ARG A 56 -6.96 4.22 -19.87
C ARG A 56 -7.59 2.91 -20.32
N ILE A 57 -7.69 1.92 -19.44
CA ILE A 57 -8.31 0.63 -19.80
C ILE A 57 -9.80 0.77 -20.13
N SER A 58 -10.46 1.86 -19.69
CA SER A 58 -11.87 2.12 -19.97
C SER A 58 -12.14 2.67 -21.38
N GLN A 59 -11.09 3.04 -22.11
CA GLN A 59 -11.20 3.62 -23.45
C GLN A 59 -11.61 2.56 -24.50
N VAL A 60 -12.33 3.02 -25.53
CA VAL A 60 -13.07 2.16 -26.48
C VAL A 60 -12.14 1.35 -27.41
N GLU A 61 -10.94 1.86 -27.68
CA GLU A 61 -9.95 1.15 -28.51
C GLU A 61 -8.59 1.21 -27.84
N LEU A 62 -8.11 0.04 -27.40
CA LEU A 62 -6.74 -0.14 -26.95
C LEU A 62 -5.96 -0.78 -28.11
N ASP A 63 -5.19 0.04 -28.81
CA ASP A 63 -4.25 -0.48 -29.79
C ASP A 63 -3.03 -1.12 -29.08
N GLN A 64 -2.10 -1.66 -29.87
CA GLN A 64 -0.91 -2.32 -29.35
C GLN A 64 0.01 -1.34 -28.59
N GLU A 65 0.05 -0.06 -29.00
CA GLU A 65 0.90 0.95 -28.38
C GLU A 65 0.33 1.37 -27.01
N GLU A 66 -0.98 1.62 -26.93
CA GLU A 66 -1.67 1.89 -25.67
C GLU A 66 -1.62 0.68 -24.73
N SER A 67 -1.78 -0.54 -25.25
CA SER A 67 -1.64 -1.76 -24.43
C SER A 67 -0.22 -1.89 -23.86
N ALA A 68 0.81 -1.67 -24.67
CA ALA A 68 2.21 -1.69 -24.21
C ALA A 68 2.51 -0.53 -23.23
N TYR A 69 1.88 0.62 -23.42
CA TYR A 69 2.02 1.77 -22.54
C TYR A 69 1.36 1.51 -21.17
N ILE A 70 0.16 0.94 -21.14
CA ILE A 70 -0.52 0.51 -19.90
C ILE A 70 0.31 -0.56 -19.20
N GLN A 71 0.84 -1.54 -19.94
CA GLN A 71 1.74 -2.56 -19.41
C GLN A 71 2.96 -1.91 -18.72
N GLY A 72 3.60 -0.94 -19.37
CA GLY A 72 4.70 -0.18 -18.78
C GLY A 72 4.32 0.61 -17.52
N LYS A 73 3.06 1.08 -17.42
CA LYS A 73 2.55 1.70 -16.18
C LYS A 73 2.35 0.68 -15.07
N ILE A 74 1.86 -0.51 -15.38
CA ILE A 74 1.71 -1.60 -14.40
C ILE A 74 3.10 -2.04 -13.92
N ASP A 75 4.06 -2.23 -14.82
CA ASP A 75 5.45 -2.53 -14.47
C ASP A 75 6.04 -1.44 -13.56
N GLY A 76 5.86 -0.16 -13.94
CA GLY A 76 6.29 0.99 -13.15
C GLY A 76 5.62 1.11 -11.78
N TYR A 77 4.37 0.64 -11.65
CA TYR A 77 3.67 0.53 -10.36
C TYR A 77 4.36 -0.50 -9.47
N SER A 78 4.65 -1.69 -10.02
CA SER A 78 5.34 -2.78 -9.31
C SER A 78 6.77 -2.39 -8.92
N GLU A 79 7.48 -1.65 -9.77
CA GLU A 79 8.86 -1.19 -9.50
C GLU A 79 8.92 -0.05 -8.46
N ASN A 80 7.90 0.82 -8.38
CA ASN A 80 7.82 1.89 -7.38
C ASN A 80 7.30 1.45 -5.99
N SER A 81 7.00 0.18 -5.80
CA SER A 81 6.39 -0.36 -4.57
C SER A 81 7.34 -0.53 -3.37
N TRP A 82 8.57 -0.01 -3.48
CA TRP A 82 9.71 -0.42 -2.64
C TRP A 82 9.67 -0.04 -1.16
N PHE A 83 8.84 0.85 -0.64
CA PHE A 83 8.73 1.00 0.83
C PHE A 83 7.69 0.06 1.45
N VAL A 84 6.75 -0.47 0.67
CA VAL A 84 5.68 -1.35 1.15
C VAL A 84 6.06 -2.82 0.90
N PHE A 85 6.68 -3.16 -0.24
CA PHE A 85 7.14 -4.53 -0.50
C PHE A 85 8.37 -4.97 0.32
N TYR A 86 9.31 -4.07 0.61
CA TYR A 86 10.52 -4.40 1.40
C TYR A 86 10.25 -4.52 2.90
N SER A 87 9.06 -4.08 3.31
CA SER A 87 8.70 -3.82 4.68
C SER A 87 7.61 -4.82 5.13
N MET A 88 6.76 -5.28 4.20
CA MET A 88 5.89 -6.45 4.36
C MET A 88 6.62 -7.81 4.24
N ASN A 89 7.80 -7.88 3.59
CA ASN A 89 8.54 -9.14 3.40
C ASN A 89 9.58 -9.49 4.48
N ARG A 90 9.61 -8.77 5.62
CA ARG A 90 10.29 -9.24 6.83
C ARG A 90 9.43 -8.99 8.06
N THR A 91 9.09 -10.08 8.73
CA THR A 91 8.79 -10.16 10.15
C THR A 91 9.68 -9.18 10.93
N ASP A 92 9.07 -8.20 11.60
CA ASP A 92 9.68 -7.21 12.50
C ASP A 92 10.48 -6.04 11.87
N SER A 93 9.84 -5.19 11.05
CA SER A 93 10.37 -3.83 10.81
C SER A 93 9.62 -2.79 11.65
N PRO A 94 10.04 -2.49 12.89
CA PRO A 94 9.37 -1.52 13.79
C PRO A 94 9.24 -0.10 13.21
N SER A 95 9.93 0.23 12.11
CA SER A 95 9.79 1.50 11.38
C SER A 95 8.48 1.64 10.58
N LEU A 96 7.79 0.54 10.26
CA LEU A 96 6.53 0.57 9.50
C LEU A 96 5.30 0.77 10.36
N ASP A 97 5.31 0.17 11.55
CA ASP A 97 4.27 0.41 12.54
C ASP A 97 4.22 1.91 12.90
N GLN A 98 5.34 2.61 12.70
CA GLN A 98 5.50 4.05 12.85
C GLN A 98 5.14 4.88 11.60
N ALA A 99 4.81 4.29 10.46
CA ALA A 99 4.49 5.05 9.25
C ALA A 99 3.00 5.45 9.20
N VAL A 100 2.12 4.59 9.73
CA VAL A 100 0.67 4.75 9.65
C VAL A 100 0.07 4.60 11.06
N PRO A 101 -0.92 5.43 11.44
CA PRO A 101 -1.67 5.22 12.68
C PRO A 101 -2.16 3.77 12.81
N ALA A 102 -1.98 3.18 13.99
CA ALA A 102 -2.29 1.77 14.24
C ALA A 102 -3.75 1.43 13.87
N GLU A 103 -4.65 2.38 14.11
CA GLU A 103 -6.08 2.28 13.86
C GLU A 103 -6.42 2.13 12.38
N LEU A 104 -5.60 2.70 11.48
CA LEU A 104 -5.83 2.71 10.03
C LEU A 104 -4.99 1.66 9.29
N ARG A 105 -3.91 1.20 9.92
CA ARG A 105 -2.88 0.37 9.30
C ARG A 105 -3.42 -0.85 8.55
N SER A 106 -4.24 -1.68 9.21
CA SER A 106 -4.80 -2.89 8.58
C SER A 106 -5.60 -2.58 7.33
N ALA A 107 -6.53 -1.62 7.41
CA ALA A 107 -7.41 -1.27 6.31
C ALA A 107 -6.63 -0.66 5.12
N MET A 108 -5.62 0.17 5.40
CA MET A 108 -4.75 0.71 4.34
C MET A 108 -3.94 -0.40 3.65
N TYR A 109 -3.43 -1.37 4.42
CA TYR A 109 -2.68 -2.50 3.85
C TYR A 109 -3.57 -3.44 3.05
N GLU A 110 -4.81 -3.68 3.48
CA GLU A 110 -5.79 -4.44 2.71
C GLU A 110 -6.10 -3.78 1.36
N VAL A 111 -6.26 -2.45 1.33
CA VAL A 111 -6.42 -1.71 0.06
C VAL A 111 -5.20 -1.88 -0.83
N ILE A 112 -3.98 -1.73 -0.29
CA ILE A 112 -2.75 -1.89 -1.08
C ILE A 112 -2.62 -3.31 -1.65
N ASP A 113 -2.90 -4.33 -0.85
CA ASP A 113 -2.88 -5.72 -1.30
C ASP A 113 -3.90 -5.95 -2.42
N GLU A 114 -5.12 -5.44 -2.26
CA GLU A 114 -6.16 -5.55 -3.27
C GLU A 114 -5.80 -4.81 -4.57
N THR A 115 -5.22 -3.61 -4.50
CA THR A 115 -4.78 -2.89 -5.70
C THR A 115 -3.66 -3.63 -6.44
N ASN A 116 -2.74 -4.29 -5.73
CA ASN A 116 -1.72 -5.14 -6.34
C ASN A 116 -2.34 -6.34 -7.06
N GLN A 117 -3.31 -7.00 -6.43
CA GLN A 117 -3.99 -8.17 -7.03
C GLN A 117 -4.83 -7.78 -8.24
N LEU A 118 -5.47 -6.61 -8.21
CA LEU A 118 -6.18 -6.04 -9.35
C LEU A 118 -5.23 -5.77 -10.51
N LEU A 119 -4.10 -5.10 -10.27
CA LEU A 119 -3.11 -4.81 -11.31
C LEU A 119 -2.50 -6.08 -11.91
N SER A 120 -2.22 -7.09 -11.08
CA SER A 120 -1.79 -8.41 -11.59
C SER A 120 -2.84 -9.03 -12.51
N SER A 121 -4.12 -8.95 -12.14
CA SER A 121 -5.21 -9.48 -12.96
C SER A 121 -5.36 -8.71 -14.28
N LEU A 122 -5.18 -7.38 -14.25
CA LEU A 122 -5.17 -6.55 -15.46
C LEU A 122 -4.00 -6.90 -16.38
N ASN A 123 -2.81 -7.09 -15.82
CA ASN A 123 -1.59 -7.48 -16.54
C ASN A 123 -1.79 -8.77 -17.35
N GLU A 124 -2.32 -9.80 -16.70
CA GLU A 124 -2.60 -11.09 -17.32
C GLU A 124 -3.60 -10.96 -18.49
N LYS A 125 -4.57 -10.04 -18.40
CA LYS A 125 -5.56 -9.82 -19.47
C LYS A 125 -5.02 -8.98 -20.62
N LEU A 126 -4.13 -8.03 -20.36
CA LEU A 126 -3.42 -7.24 -21.37
C LEU A 126 -2.55 -8.15 -22.26
N ASP A 127 -1.78 -9.06 -21.65
CA ASP A 127 -0.93 -10.02 -22.35
C ASP A 127 -1.71 -11.02 -23.22
N ALA A 128 -2.95 -11.33 -22.84
CA ALA A 128 -3.79 -12.27 -23.57
C ALA A 128 -4.41 -11.68 -24.86
N HIS A 129 -4.21 -10.38 -25.17
CA HIS A 129 -4.69 -9.66 -26.36
C HIS A 129 -6.21 -9.75 -26.64
N ASN A 130 -7.02 -10.24 -25.70
CA ASN A 130 -8.39 -10.66 -26.05
C ASN A 130 -9.50 -10.17 -25.12
N LYS A 131 -9.25 -9.47 -24.00
CA LYS A 131 -10.33 -9.13 -23.06
C LYS A 131 -10.09 -7.88 -22.21
N LEU A 132 -10.06 -6.71 -22.84
CA LEU A 132 -10.38 -5.44 -22.13
C LEU A 132 -11.83 -4.99 -22.33
N THR A 133 -12.64 -5.83 -22.98
CA THR A 133 -14.09 -5.67 -23.03
C THR A 133 -14.69 -5.60 -21.62
N VAL A 134 -14.15 -6.32 -20.63
CA VAL A 134 -14.62 -6.24 -19.24
C VAL A 134 -14.54 -4.82 -18.69
N ALA A 135 -13.44 -4.11 -18.94
CA ALA A 135 -13.30 -2.74 -18.48
C ALA A 135 -14.30 -1.80 -19.17
N GLN A 136 -14.49 -1.99 -20.48
CA GLN A 136 -15.43 -1.22 -21.30
C GLN A 136 -16.90 -1.48 -20.91
N ASP A 137 -17.25 -2.73 -20.63
CA ASP A 137 -18.60 -3.16 -20.25
C ASP A 137 -18.96 -2.75 -18.81
N ASN A 138 -17.96 -2.35 -18.02
CA ASN A 138 -18.12 -1.94 -16.63
C ASN A 138 -17.62 -0.49 -16.39
N GLN A 139 -17.81 0.41 -17.37
CA GLN A 139 -17.37 1.81 -17.29
C GLN A 139 -17.86 2.55 -16.03
N GLU A 140 -19.10 2.32 -15.59
CA GLU A 140 -19.63 2.94 -14.38
C GLU A 140 -18.83 2.51 -13.14
N LEU A 141 -18.55 1.21 -13.01
CA LEU A 141 -17.73 0.69 -11.92
C LEU A 141 -16.30 1.25 -11.99
N ILE A 142 -15.71 1.38 -13.19
CA ILE A 142 -14.39 2.01 -13.32
C ILE A 142 -14.40 3.47 -12.85
N GLN A 143 -15.44 4.24 -13.20
CA GLN A 143 -15.56 5.62 -12.73
C GLN A 143 -15.69 5.69 -11.21
N GLU A 144 -16.44 4.77 -10.59
CA GLU A 144 -16.51 4.65 -9.14
C GLU A 144 -15.13 4.34 -8.54
N LEU A 145 -14.34 3.44 -9.13
CA LEU A 145 -12.99 3.12 -8.66
C LEU A 145 -12.03 4.30 -8.75
N ILE A 146 -12.09 5.06 -9.84
CA ILE A 146 -11.29 6.28 -10.02
C ILE A 146 -11.66 7.28 -8.92
N GLN A 147 -12.96 7.49 -8.68
CA GLN A 147 -13.44 8.33 -7.59
C GLN A 147 -12.93 7.82 -6.23
N GLN A 148 -12.94 6.51 -5.98
CA GLN A 148 -12.39 5.96 -4.73
C GLN A 148 -10.88 6.20 -4.60
N CYS A 149 -10.11 6.14 -5.70
CA CYS A 149 -8.69 6.50 -5.67
C CYS A 149 -8.49 7.97 -5.27
N ASP A 150 -9.29 8.88 -5.82
CA ASP A 150 -9.24 10.31 -5.50
C ASP A 150 -9.66 10.60 -4.05
N GLU A 151 -10.72 9.95 -3.56
CA GLU A 151 -11.21 10.09 -2.19
C GLU A 151 -10.22 9.57 -1.16
N LEU A 152 -9.48 8.50 -1.47
CA LEU A 152 -8.43 7.97 -0.61
C LEU A 152 -7.14 8.80 -0.67
N ASN A 153 -6.93 9.57 -1.74
CA ASN A 153 -5.74 10.38 -1.98
C ASN A 153 -5.79 11.71 -1.22
N VAL A 154 -5.79 11.61 0.11
CA VAL A 154 -5.79 12.75 1.03
C VAL A 154 -4.38 13.12 1.50
N THR A 155 -4.23 14.34 1.99
CA THR A 155 -2.96 14.81 2.56
C THR A 155 -2.53 13.99 3.79
N SER A 156 -1.22 13.84 4.01
CA SER A 156 -0.71 13.14 5.20
C SER A 156 -1.19 13.78 6.52
N SER A 157 -1.34 15.10 6.56
CA SER A 157 -1.92 15.82 7.70
C SER A 157 -3.37 15.42 8.02
N TYR A 158 -4.17 15.09 7.01
CA TYR A 158 -5.54 14.63 7.21
C TYR A 158 -5.55 13.31 7.99
N ILE A 159 -4.61 12.42 7.69
CA ILE A 159 -4.51 11.11 8.35
C ILE A 159 -3.87 11.18 9.73
N LYS A 160 -3.03 12.17 10.01
CA LYS A 160 -2.53 12.38 11.39
C LYS A 160 -3.62 12.82 12.37
N ASP A 161 -4.73 13.37 11.90
CA ASP A 161 -5.81 13.86 12.77
C ASP A 161 -6.81 12.73 13.09
N GLU A 162 -6.83 12.31 14.35
CA GLU A 162 -7.71 11.27 14.89
C GLU A 162 -9.20 11.50 14.58
N LYS A 163 -9.63 12.76 14.43
CA LYS A 163 -11.03 13.10 14.12
C LYS A 163 -11.46 12.61 12.74
N ASN A 164 -10.51 12.44 11.83
CA ASN A 164 -10.78 12.01 10.46
C ASN A 164 -10.74 10.48 10.30
N TRP A 165 -10.27 9.74 11.30
CA TRP A 165 -10.03 8.31 11.16
C TRP A 165 -11.31 7.51 10.91
N SER A 166 -12.43 7.90 11.52
CA SER A 166 -13.70 7.19 11.30
C SER A 166 -14.16 7.28 9.85
N SER A 167 -14.19 8.49 9.28
CA SER A 167 -14.61 8.66 7.88
C SER A 167 -13.61 8.04 6.93
N TYR A 168 -12.31 8.13 7.22
CA TYR A 168 -11.31 7.53 6.35
C TYR A 168 -11.38 5.99 6.35
N LYS A 169 -11.70 5.36 7.48
CA LYS A 169 -11.96 3.91 7.52
C LYS A 169 -13.15 3.50 6.66
N GLU A 170 -14.22 4.27 6.69
CA GLU A 170 -15.41 4.01 5.85
C GLU A 170 -15.05 4.10 4.36
N GLN A 171 -14.25 5.11 3.97
CA GLN A 171 -13.73 5.25 2.61
C GLN A 171 -12.83 4.06 2.22
N LEU A 172 -11.91 3.64 3.08
CA LEU A 172 -11.05 2.47 2.83
C LEU A 172 -11.88 1.19 2.62
N GLN A 173 -12.93 0.98 3.41
CA GLN A 173 -13.82 -0.18 3.27
C GLN A 173 -14.62 -0.14 1.97
N LEU A 174 -15.14 1.03 1.59
CA LEU A 174 -15.87 1.20 0.35
C LEU A 174 -14.97 0.94 -0.86
N ALA A 175 -13.77 1.53 -0.87
CA ALA A 175 -12.78 1.32 -1.91
C ALA A 175 -12.39 -0.16 -2.03
N LEU A 176 -12.12 -0.84 -0.91
CA LEU A 176 -11.81 -2.27 -0.89
C LEU A 176 -12.91 -3.11 -1.54
N LEU A 177 -14.18 -2.86 -1.18
CA LEU A 177 -15.32 -3.56 -1.75
C LEU A 177 -15.41 -3.37 -3.26
N LYS A 178 -15.20 -2.13 -3.73
CA LYS A 178 -15.25 -1.81 -5.17
C LYS A 178 -14.08 -2.42 -5.94
N PHE A 179 -12.86 -2.36 -5.41
CA PHE A 179 -11.71 -3.02 -6.04
C PHE A 179 -11.93 -4.53 -6.16
N GLN A 180 -12.44 -5.17 -5.10
CA GLN A 180 -12.79 -6.60 -5.10
C GLN A 180 -13.89 -6.94 -6.11
N GLU A 181 -14.93 -6.10 -6.21
CA GLU A 181 -16.01 -6.26 -7.18
C GLU A 181 -15.47 -6.29 -8.61
N PHE A 182 -14.65 -5.30 -8.98
CA PHE A 182 -14.09 -5.20 -10.32
C PHE A 182 -13.06 -6.30 -10.63
N ARG A 183 -12.18 -6.62 -9.67
CA ARG A 183 -11.27 -7.76 -9.83
C ARG A 183 -12.04 -9.06 -10.06
N GLY A 184 -13.14 -9.27 -9.34
CA GLY A 184 -14.03 -10.40 -9.53
C GLY A 184 -14.59 -10.48 -10.97
N LYS A 185 -14.94 -9.33 -11.56
CA LYS A 185 -15.35 -9.27 -12.98
C LYS A 185 -14.23 -9.70 -13.91
N ILE A 186 -13.03 -9.14 -13.73
CA ILE A 186 -11.85 -9.45 -14.55
C ILE A 186 -11.50 -10.94 -14.50
N GLN A 187 -11.59 -11.57 -13.33
CA GLN A 187 -11.23 -12.98 -13.13
C GLN A 187 -12.31 -13.97 -13.60
N SER A 188 -13.57 -13.54 -13.72
CA SER A 188 -14.69 -14.41 -14.08
C SER A 188 -14.81 -14.71 -15.58
N GLU A 189 -14.06 -14.01 -16.43
CA GLU A 189 -14.01 -14.18 -17.89
C GLU A 189 -12.73 -14.83 -18.39
#